data_AF-A0A977IE50-F1
#
_entry.id   AF-A0A977IE50-F1
#
_cell.length_a   1.000
_cell.length_b   1.000
_cell.length_c   1.000
_cell.angle_alpha   90.00
_cell.angle_beta   90.00
_cell.angle_gamma   90.00
#
_symmetry.space_group_name_H-M   'P 1'
#
loop_
_entity.id
_entity.type
_entity.pdbx_description
1 polymer ?
#
loop_
_entity_poly.entity_id
_entity_poly.type
_entity_poly.pdbx_seq_one_letter_code
_entity_poly.pdbx_strand_id
1 'polypeptide(L)'
;MAREQDNNDIERMLRELHSSYLKGNEYDEGDPIFYRINYRLADAFALTKEEAERHHAEYHRKNPRRVSEGFCDACNRIVGIIPIIYGVQEGDMERMKAAEEQGRLIIGDLSQVREGAKVAMFGCKSCKTPLAKYGSI
;
A
#
# COMPACT_ATOMS: atom_id res chain seq x y z
N MET A 1 32.69 2.73 4.64
CA MET A 1 33.01 3.26 3.29
C MET A 1 32.05 2.73 2.22
N ALA A 2 32.21 1.53 1.63
CA ALA A 2 31.27 1.06 0.57
C ALA A 2 29.80 0.94 1.05
N ARG A 3 29.57 0.25 2.18
CA ARG A 3 28.21 0.10 2.77
C ARG A 3 27.55 1.40 3.22
N GLU A 4 28.32 2.43 3.57
CA GLU A 4 27.77 3.74 3.95
C GLU A 4 27.38 4.54 2.72
N GLN A 5 28.14 4.41 1.63
CA GLN A 5 27.81 5.00 0.34
C GLN A 5 26.50 4.39 -0.19
N ASP A 6 26.38 3.06 -0.16
CA ASP A 6 25.17 2.33 -0.59
C ASP A 6 23.94 2.76 0.22
N ASN A 7 24.08 2.92 1.54
CA ASN A 7 22.98 3.38 2.40
C ASN A 7 22.55 4.83 2.09
N ASN A 8 23.50 5.73 1.81
CA ASN A 8 23.18 7.11 1.44
C ASN A 8 22.48 7.19 0.07
N ASP A 9 22.89 6.34 -0.88
CA ASP A 9 22.27 6.27 -2.20
C ASP A 9 20.86 5.67 -2.13
N ILE A 10 20.64 4.65 -1.29
CA ILE A 10 19.31 4.10 -0.96
C ILE A 10 18.39 5.16 -0.35
N GLU A 11 18.86 5.92 0.64
CA GLU A 11 18.07 6.97 1.29
C GLU A 11 17.69 8.09 0.31
N ARG A 12 18.62 8.49 -0.57
CA ARG A 12 18.34 9.45 -1.64
C ARG A 12 17.25 8.94 -2.59
N MET A 13 17.36 7.70 -3.04
CA MET A 13 16.37 7.11 -3.95
C MET A 13 15.00 6.98 -3.29
N LEU A 14 14.93 6.59 -2.01
CA LEU A 14 13.67 6.57 -1.26
C LEU A 14 13.02 7.96 -1.25
N ARG A 15 13.78 9.02 -0.94
CA ARG A 15 13.26 10.40 -0.96
C ARG A 15 12.72 10.81 -2.33
N GLU A 16 13.43 10.47 -3.42
CA GLU A 16 13.02 10.78 -4.79
C GLU A 16 11.74 10.04 -5.19
N LEU A 17 11.66 8.73 -4.88
CA LEU A 17 10.49 7.92 -5.16
C LEU A 17 9.26 8.40 -4.38
N HIS A 18 9.41 8.76 -3.10
CA HIS A 18 8.32 9.35 -2.32
C HIS A 18 7.88 10.69 -2.91
N SER A 19 8.83 11.59 -3.22
CA SER A 19 8.51 12.90 -3.80
C SER A 19 7.78 12.77 -5.14
N SER A 20 8.10 11.73 -5.92
CA SER A 20 7.45 11.45 -7.19
C SER A 20 6.07 10.82 -7.04
N TYR A 21 5.92 9.78 -6.20
CA TYR A 21 4.67 9.02 -6.08
C TYR A 21 3.65 9.66 -5.15
N LEU A 22 4.09 10.45 -4.18
CA LEU A 22 3.25 11.12 -3.19
C LEU A 22 3.09 12.62 -3.47
N LYS A 23 3.36 13.07 -4.71
CA LYS A 23 3.26 14.48 -5.07
C LYS A 23 1.85 15.01 -4.80
N GLY A 24 1.75 16.00 -3.90
CA GLY A 24 0.48 16.59 -3.49
C GLY A 24 -0.22 15.86 -2.33
N ASN A 25 0.35 14.76 -1.82
CA ASN A 25 -0.13 14.05 -0.64
C ASN A 25 1.03 13.26 0.04
N GLU A 26 2.02 14.01 0.52
CA GLU A 26 3.39 13.55 0.89
C GLU A 26 3.43 12.48 2.00
N TYR A 27 2.34 12.28 2.71
CA TYR A 27 2.23 11.32 3.79
C TYR A 27 1.32 10.14 3.47
N ASP A 28 0.58 10.18 2.36
CA ASP A 28 -0.44 9.16 2.05
C ASP A 28 0.13 8.01 1.23
N GLU A 29 1.04 7.29 1.86
CA GLU A 29 1.61 6.10 1.28
C GLU A 29 0.74 4.87 1.58
N GLY A 30 -0.25 4.66 0.71
CA GLY A 30 -1.01 3.43 0.68
C GLY A 30 -0.16 2.22 0.26
N ASP A 31 -0.63 1.02 0.58
CA ASP A 31 0.10 -0.22 0.31
C ASP A 31 0.56 -0.41 -1.15
N PRO A 32 -0.21 -0.02 -2.19
CA PRO A 32 0.27 -0.10 -3.58
C PRO A 32 1.52 0.76 -3.86
N ILE A 33 1.58 1.97 -3.27
CA ILE A 33 2.74 2.86 -3.42
C ILE A 33 3.92 2.28 -2.65
N PHE A 34 3.68 1.80 -1.43
CA PHE A 34 4.67 1.13 -0.61
C PHE A 34 5.34 -0.05 -1.34
N TYR A 35 4.54 -0.93 -1.94
CA TYR A 35 5.06 -2.04 -2.74
C TYR A 35 5.86 -1.57 -3.96
N ARG A 36 5.40 -0.52 -4.64
CA ARG A 36 6.06 0.01 -5.84
C ARG A 36 7.41 0.67 -5.52
N ILE A 37 7.52 1.36 -4.38
CA ILE A 37 8.77 1.92 -3.89
C ILE A 37 9.74 0.79 -3.53
N ASN A 38 9.30 -0.23 -2.80
CA ASN A 38 10.13 -1.40 -2.47
C ASN A 38 10.65 -2.14 -3.71
N TYR A 39 9.79 -2.34 -4.71
CA TYR A 39 10.19 -2.99 -5.96
C TYR A 39 11.28 -2.20 -6.70
N ARG A 40 11.13 -0.88 -6.82
CA ARG A 40 12.14 -0.01 -7.45
C ARG A 40 13.45 0.00 -6.70
N LEU A 41 13.39 -0.05 -5.37
CA LEU A 41 14.57 -0.11 -4.52
C LEU A 41 15.31 -1.45 -4.69
N ALA A 42 14.57 -2.56 -4.71
CA ALA A 42 15.14 -3.88 -4.94
C ALA A 42 15.82 -3.99 -6.32
N ASP A 43 15.16 -3.51 -7.37
CA ASP A 43 15.69 -3.50 -8.73
C ASP A 43 16.97 -2.66 -8.87
N ALA A 44 16.98 -1.45 -8.32
CA ALA A 44 18.10 -0.51 -8.47
C ALA A 44 19.37 -0.93 -7.70
N PHE A 45 19.21 -1.61 -6.57
CA PHE A 45 20.32 -1.97 -5.68
C PHE A 45 20.56 -3.48 -5.58
N ALA A 46 19.89 -4.28 -6.43
CA ALA A 46 19.92 -5.74 -6.40
C ALA A 46 19.62 -6.34 -5.01
N LEU A 47 18.69 -5.74 -4.28
CA LEU A 47 18.30 -6.18 -2.94
C LEU A 47 17.25 -7.28 -3.02
N THR A 48 17.18 -8.13 -1.99
CA THR A 48 15.98 -8.96 -1.81
C THR A 48 14.78 -8.09 -1.43
N LYS A 49 13.58 -8.65 -1.56
CA LYS A 49 12.35 -7.99 -1.14
C LYS A 49 12.41 -7.59 0.34
N GLU A 50 12.89 -8.48 1.19
CA GLU A 50 12.98 -8.28 2.65
C GLU A 50 13.97 -7.17 2.99
N GLU A 51 15.08 -7.09 2.26
CA GLU A 51 16.07 -6.03 2.41
C GLU A 51 15.49 -4.67 2.00
N ALA A 52 14.80 -4.60 0.87
CA ALA A 52 14.13 -3.37 0.43
C ALA A 52 13.07 -2.90 1.45
N GLU A 53 12.21 -3.81 1.94
CA GLU A 53 11.21 -3.51 2.96
C GLU A 53 11.85 -3.04 4.27
N ARG A 54 13.00 -3.60 4.66
CA ARG A 54 13.76 -3.17 5.84
C ARG A 54 14.29 -1.75 5.69
N HIS A 55 14.93 -1.43 4.56
CA HIS A 55 15.42 -0.08 4.29
C HIS A 55 14.29 0.95 4.25
N HIS A 56 13.16 0.58 3.66
CA HIS A 56 11.99 1.43 3.59
C HIS A 56 11.34 1.65 4.97
N ALA A 57 11.24 0.61 5.79
CA ALA A 57 10.77 0.72 7.17
C ALA A 57 11.68 1.62 8.03
N GLU A 58 13.00 1.55 7.82
CA GLU A 58 13.96 2.41 8.50
C GLU A 58 13.83 3.88 8.08
N TYR A 59 13.59 4.14 6.79
CA TYR A 59 13.27 5.47 6.28
C TYR A 59 12.04 6.08 6.97
N HIS A 60 11.00 5.27 7.24
CA HIS A 60 9.80 5.75 7.96
C HIS A 60 10.00 6.06 9.45
N ARG A 61 11.12 5.65 10.07
CA ARG A 61 11.43 6.10 11.44
C ARG A 61 11.64 7.61 11.51
N LYS A 62 12.13 8.22 10.42
CA LYS A 62 12.37 9.67 10.30
C LYS A 62 11.33 10.36 9.42
N ASN A 63 10.65 9.61 8.55
CA ASN A 63 9.68 10.10 7.58
C ASN A 63 8.34 9.35 7.75
N PRO A 64 7.56 9.65 8.80
CA PRO A 64 6.35 8.88 9.11
C PRO A 64 5.33 8.96 7.97
N ARG A 65 4.88 7.80 7.47
CA ARG A 65 3.71 7.70 6.60
C ARG A 65 2.42 7.79 7.43
N ARG A 66 1.38 8.37 6.84
CA ARG A 66 0.00 8.22 7.30
C ARG A 66 -0.62 7.02 6.60
N VAL A 67 -1.28 6.18 7.37
CA VAL A 67 -2.26 5.24 6.82
C VAL A 67 -3.45 6.10 6.40
N SER A 68 -3.89 5.99 5.14
CA SER A 68 -5.03 6.73 4.64
C SER A 68 -6.23 6.53 5.59
N GLU A 69 -6.88 7.61 6.00
CA GLU A 69 -8.05 7.57 6.89
C GLU A 69 -9.29 8.11 6.17
N GLY A 70 -10.46 7.60 6.56
CA GLY A 70 -11.74 8.03 6.04
C GLY A 70 -12.86 7.76 7.01
N PHE A 71 -13.92 8.55 6.96
CA PHE A 71 -15.17 8.26 7.65
C PHE A 71 -15.87 7.04 7.05
N CYS A 72 -16.15 6.04 7.89
CA CYS A 72 -16.96 4.88 7.54
C CYS A 72 -18.36 5.03 8.13
N ASP A 73 -19.39 5.05 7.29
CA ASP A 73 -20.78 5.24 7.70
C ASP A 73 -21.29 4.06 8.55
N ALA A 74 -20.82 2.84 8.27
CA ALA A 74 -21.15 1.65 9.05
C ALA A 74 -20.53 1.65 10.45
N CYS A 75 -19.31 2.19 10.60
CA CYS A 75 -18.66 2.32 11.92
C CYS A 75 -19.01 3.63 12.64
N ASN A 76 -19.60 4.60 11.93
CA ASN A 76 -19.87 5.95 12.39
C ASN A 76 -18.65 6.65 13.04
N ARG A 77 -17.46 6.46 12.46
CA ARG A 77 -16.20 7.06 12.94
C ARG A 77 -15.16 7.13 11.82
N ILE A 78 -14.11 7.91 12.05
CA ILE A 78 -12.89 7.87 11.23
C ILE A 78 -12.18 6.53 11.44
N VAL A 79 -11.80 5.89 10.35
CA VAL A 79 -11.11 4.59 10.31
C VAL A 79 -9.96 4.67 9.33
N GLY A 80 -8.96 3.80 9.49
CA GLY A 80 -8.03 3.53 8.39
C GLY A 80 -8.79 2.93 7.20
N ILE A 81 -8.49 3.38 5.99
CA ILE A 81 -8.96 2.77 4.75
C ILE A 81 -7.87 1.87 4.18
N ILE A 82 -8.26 0.72 3.67
CA ILE A 82 -7.36 -0.29 3.10
C ILE A 82 -7.83 -0.65 1.68
N PRO A 83 -6.92 -1.04 0.76
CA PRO A 83 -7.29 -1.37 -0.61
C PRO A 83 -8.17 -2.63 -0.67
N ILE A 84 -9.09 -2.63 -1.63
CA ILE A 84 -9.82 -3.82 -2.08
C ILE A 84 -9.17 -4.31 -3.37
N ILE A 85 -8.71 -5.56 -3.36
CA ILE A 85 -8.05 -6.19 -4.51
C ILE A 85 -9.02 -7.19 -5.14
N TYR A 86 -9.42 -6.94 -6.37
CA TYR A 86 -10.22 -7.85 -7.19
C TYR A 86 -9.31 -8.65 -8.12
N GLY A 87 -9.74 -9.85 -8.54
CA GLY A 87 -9.04 -10.59 -9.59
C GLY A 87 -7.73 -11.24 -9.15
N VAL A 88 -7.59 -11.58 -7.87
CA VAL A 88 -6.39 -12.25 -7.34
C VAL A 88 -6.17 -13.59 -8.07
N GLN A 89 -4.98 -13.77 -8.65
CA GLN A 89 -4.58 -15.03 -9.30
C GLN A 89 -4.39 -16.14 -8.26
N GLU A 90 -4.68 -17.40 -8.62
CA GLU A 90 -4.58 -18.54 -7.69
C GLU A 90 -3.21 -18.68 -7.04
N GLY A 91 -2.13 -18.48 -7.81
CA GLY A 91 -0.74 -18.56 -7.30
C GLY A 91 -0.39 -17.50 -6.26
N ASP A 92 -1.17 -16.42 -6.14
CA ASP A 92 -0.98 -15.35 -5.16
C ASP A 92 -1.96 -15.43 -3.97
N MET A 93 -2.93 -16.36 -4.03
CA MET A 93 -4.08 -16.35 -3.12
C MET A 93 -3.69 -16.54 -1.65
N GLU A 94 -2.76 -17.45 -1.33
CA GLU A 94 -2.32 -17.67 0.05
C GLU A 94 -1.68 -16.42 0.66
N ARG A 95 -0.82 -15.75 -0.13
CA ARG A 95 -0.17 -14.50 0.28
C ARG A 95 -1.19 -13.39 0.50
N MET A 96 -2.20 -13.29 -0.36
CA MET A 96 -3.25 -12.28 -0.25
C MET A 96 -4.16 -12.53 0.96
N LYS A 97 -4.49 -13.79 1.25
CA LYS A 97 -5.25 -14.16 2.46
C LYS A 97 -4.50 -13.78 3.73
N ALA A 98 -3.20 -14.09 3.81
CA ALA A 98 -2.37 -13.68 4.94
C ALA A 98 -2.34 -12.14 5.12
N ALA A 99 -2.30 -11.38 4.01
CA ALA A 99 -2.35 -9.92 4.06
C ALA A 99 -3.73 -9.38 4.49
N GLU A 100 -4.82 -10.03 4.07
CA GLU A 100 -6.19 -9.71 4.48
C GLU A 100 -6.41 -9.93 5.98
N GLU A 101 -5.96 -11.07 6.50
CA GLU A 101 -6.00 -11.45 7.93
C GLU A 101 -5.23 -10.44 8.80
N GLN A 102 -4.09 -9.95 8.30
CA GLN A 102 -3.30 -8.90 8.96
C GLN A 102 -3.92 -7.50 8.82
N GLY A 103 -5.09 -7.38 8.17
CA GLY A 103 -5.80 -6.12 8.02
C GLY A 103 -5.08 -5.13 7.09
N ARG A 104 -4.29 -5.62 6.13
CA ARG A 104 -3.58 -4.80 5.14
C ARG A 104 -4.44 -4.55 3.89
N LEU A 105 -5.25 -5.53 3.49
CA LEU A 105 -6.15 -5.41 2.33
C LEU A 105 -7.50 -6.12 2.56
N ILE A 106 -8.36 -6.06 1.55
CA ILE A 106 -9.60 -6.84 1.42
C ILE A 106 -9.55 -7.55 0.07
N ILE A 107 -9.85 -8.84 0.03
CA ILE A 107 -10.03 -9.58 -1.21
C ILE A 107 -11.46 -9.34 -1.69
N GLY A 108 -11.61 -8.63 -2.80
CA GLY A 108 -12.89 -8.26 -3.37
C GLY A 108 -13.55 -9.42 -4.10
N ASP A 109 -14.87 -9.53 -3.98
CA ASP A 109 -15.66 -10.50 -4.72
C ASP A 109 -15.83 -10.08 -6.18
N LEU A 110 -15.30 -10.88 -7.10
CA LEU A 110 -15.41 -10.67 -8.54
C LEU A 110 -16.86 -10.71 -9.04
N SER A 111 -17.78 -11.36 -8.33
CA SER A 111 -19.21 -11.37 -8.69
C SER A 111 -19.85 -9.98 -8.65
N GLN A 112 -19.22 -9.05 -7.91
CA GLN A 112 -19.62 -7.65 -7.82
C GLN A 112 -19.09 -6.81 -8.98
N VAL A 113 -18.06 -7.29 -9.69
CA VAL A 113 -17.49 -6.67 -10.88
C VAL A 113 -18.32 -7.12 -12.09
N ARG A 114 -19.51 -6.52 -12.26
CA ARG A 114 -20.31 -6.68 -13.48
C ARG A 114 -19.91 -5.62 -14.50
N GLU A 115 -19.99 -5.96 -15.80
CA GLU A 115 -19.74 -5.00 -16.88
C GLU A 115 -20.52 -3.69 -16.65
N GLY A 116 -19.79 -2.59 -16.49
CA GLY A 116 -20.33 -1.24 -16.29
C GLY A 116 -20.63 -0.81 -14.85
N ALA A 117 -20.49 -1.69 -13.86
CA ALA A 117 -20.67 -1.33 -12.45
C ALA A 117 -19.36 -0.83 -11.82
N LYS A 118 -19.37 0.41 -11.29
CA LYS A 118 -18.25 0.95 -10.51
C LYS A 118 -18.11 0.19 -9.20
N VAL A 119 -16.96 -0.42 -8.94
CA VAL A 119 -16.65 -1.13 -7.70
C VAL A 119 -15.72 -0.29 -6.81
N ALA A 120 -15.90 -0.39 -5.49
CA ALA A 120 -15.10 0.39 -4.55
C ALA A 120 -13.64 -0.09 -4.53
N MET A 121 -12.70 0.85 -4.59
CA MET A 121 -11.27 0.54 -4.52
C MET A 121 -10.76 0.40 -3.08
N PHE A 122 -11.50 0.93 -2.11
CA PHE A 122 -11.09 0.99 -0.71
C PHE A 122 -12.20 0.49 0.20
N GLY A 123 -11.82 -0.05 1.35
CA GLY A 123 -12.73 -0.47 2.40
C GLY A 123 -12.26 -0.08 3.78
N CYS A 124 -13.17 -0.17 4.75
CA CYS A 124 -12.90 0.12 6.15
C CYS A 124 -11.96 -0.93 6.75
N LYS A 125 -10.85 -0.51 7.38
CA LYS A 125 -9.94 -1.43 8.07
C LYS A 125 -10.62 -2.18 9.22
N SER A 126 -11.60 -1.56 9.89
CA SER A 126 -12.30 -2.16 11.04
C SER A 126 -13.38 -3.16 10.65
N CYS A 127 -14.33 -2.77 9.79
CA CYS A 127 -15.51 -3.59 9.46
C CYS A 127 -15.50 -4.13 8.03
N LYS A 128 -14.44 -3.87 7.25
CA LYS A 128 -14.26 -4.33 5.87
C LYS A 128 -15.33 -3.86 4.88
N THR A 129 -16.25 -2.97 5.31
CA THR A 129 -17.27 -2.38 4.44
C THR A 129 -16.61 -1.59 3.31
N PRO A 130 -17.00 -1.79 2.04
CA PRO A 130 -16.52 -1.00 0.91
C PRO A 130 -16.86 0.48 1.06
N LEU A 131 -15.92 1.36 0.68
CA LEU A 131 -16.02 2.81 0.83
C LEU A 131 -15.83 3.51 -0.52
N ALA A 132 -16.80 3.33 -1.43
CA ALA A 132 -16.73 3.83 -2.82
C ALA A 132 -16.46 5.35 -2.94
N LYS A 133 -16.84 6.15 -1.93
CA LYS A 133 -16.59 7.60 -1.91
C LYS A 133 -15.11 8.00 -1.90
N TYR A 134 -14.22 7.08 -1.55
CA TYR A 134 -12.77 7.30 -1.59
C TYR A 134 -12.10 6.75 -2.86
N GLY A 135 -12.86 6.09 -3.74
CA GLY A 135 -12.35 5.56 -4.99
C GLY A 135 -13.21 4.43 -5.53
N SER A 136 -13.42 4.43 -6.84
CA SER A 136 -14.12 3.37 -7.56
C SER A 136 -13.56 3.17 -8.97
N ILE A 137 -13.49 1.93 -9.44
CA ILE A 137 -13.09 1.54 -10.81
C ILE A 137 -14.24 0.89 -11.56
#